data_AF-A0A9N7YYC3-F1
#
_entry.id   AF-A0A9N7YYC3-F1
#
_cell.length_a   1.000
_cell.length_b   1.000
_cell.length_c   1.000
_cell.angle_alpha   90.00
_cell.angle_beta   90.00
_cell.angle_gamma   90.00
#
_symmetry.space_group_name_H-M   'P 1'
#
loop_
_entity.id
_entity.type
_entity.pdbx_description
1 polymer ?
#
loop_
_entity_poly.entity_id
_entity_poly.type
_entity_poly.pdbx_seq_one_letter_code
_entity_poly.pdbx_strand_id
1 'polypeptide(L)'
;MKVSASREDRARGGSINFLGLTWQLKPSDGPVLNNGLGTGLPVNSDVATLPSGGRGPWAGRNSSIDTGNIEVGRRVTQEVPPGVFWRSLLHLSQPQFLKFNISLGKDALFGVYIRKGLPPSHAQYDYMERLDGKEKWSVVESPRERRSIQTVVLNEAVFVQYLDAGAWHLAFYNDGREREMVSFSTNIMDSVQECPRNCHGNGECNSGVCHCFPGFHGMDCSKAACPVLCSGNGQYDKGSCVCYSGWKGPECDVPITQCIDPLCSGHGTCTDGNCVCSVGYKGQSCAEGESRRVNGVVIPQGCVMV
;
A
#
# COMPACT_ATOMS: atom_id res chain seq x y z
N MET A 1 -3.59 5.39 -21.46
CA MET A 1 -4.41 5.18 -22.67
C MET A 1 -3.91 3.94 -23.40
N LYS A 2 -4.75 2.89 -23.54
CA LYS A 2 -4.45 1.74 -24.40
C LYS A 2 -4.92 2.08 -25.81
N VAL A 3 -4.03 2.13 -26.78
CA VAL A 3 -4.40 2.19 -28.20
C VAL A 3 -4.41 0.74 -28.72
N SER A 4 -5.58 0.23 -29.06
CA SER A 4 -5.76 -1.07 -29.70
C SER A 4 -5.64 -0.92 -31.21
N ALA A 5 -4.68 -1.60 -31.84
CA ALA A 5 -4.59 -1.69 -33.30
C ALA A 5 -5.70 -2.59 -33.86
N SER A 6 -6.26 -2.18 -35.01
CA SER A 6 -7.30 -2.93 -35.73
C SER A 6 -6.72 -4.20 -36.37
N ARG A 7 -7.58 -5.19 -36.64
CA ARG A 7 -7.19 -6.54 -37.12
C ARG A 7 -6.46 -6.53 -38.48
N GLU A 8 -6.52 -5.45 -39.25
CA GLU A 8 -5.87 -5.33 -40.57
C GLU A 8 -4.34 -5.12 -40.51
N ASP A 9 -3.75 -4.65 -39.41
CA ASP A 9 -2.30 -4.31 -39.36
C ASP A 9 -1.37 -5.51 -39.09
N ARG A 10 -1.91 -6.72 -38.95
CA ARG A 10 -1.14 -7.90 -38.48
C ARG A 10 -0.43 -8.68 -39.59
N ALA A 11 -0.57 -8.31 -40.86
CA ALA A 11 -0.17 -9.17 -41.98
C ALA A 11 1.07 -8.72 -42.79
N ARG A 12 1.66 -7.56 -42.54
CA ARG A 12 2.95 -7.17 -43.15
C ARG A 12 3.73 -6.38 -42.12
N GLY A 13 4.98 -6.77 -41.84
CA GLY A 13 5.83 -6.18 -40.79
C GLY A 13 5.82 -4.66 -40.79
N GLY A 14 4.91 -4.09 -40.00
CA GLY A 14 4.62 -2.67 -39.94
C GLY A 14 5.36 -2.03 -38.79
N SER A 15 5.96 -0.87 -39.05
CA SER A 15 6.62 -0.04 -38.06
C SER A 15 5.62 0.89 -37.37
N ILE A 16 5.67 0.99 -36.04
CA ILE A 16 4.84 1.92 -35.27
C ILE A 16 5.68 3.14 -34.88
N ASN A 17 5.17 4.33 -35.17
CA ASN A 17 5.76 5.61 -34.75
C ASN A 17 5.03 6.14 -33.52
N PHE A 18 5.75 6.29 -32.41
CA PHE A 18 5.21 6.87 -31.19
C PHE A 18 6.25 7.77 -30.53
N LEU A 19 5.86 9.02 -30.23
CA LEU A 19 6.72 10.07 -29.66
C LEU A 19 8.04 10.32 -30.43
N GLY A 20 7.98 10.30 -31.76
CA GLY A 20 9.14 10.59 -32.63
C GLY A 20 10.15 9.45 -32.78
N LEU A 21 9.86 8.26 -32.24
CA LEU A 21 10.71 7.08 -32.38
C LEU A 21 9.97 5.97 -33.14
N THR A 22 10.65 5.34 -34.10
CA THR A 22 10.14 4.25 -34.94
C THR A 22 10.50 2.90 -34.37
N TRP A 23 9.49 2.08 -34.04
CA TRP A 23 9.67 0.73 -33.49
C TRP A 23 9.32 -0.33 -34.54
N GLN A 24 10.21 -1.31 -34.73
CA GLN A 24 10.04 -2.44 -35.65
C GLN A 24 9.61 -3.69 -34.87
N LEU A 25 8.46 -4.27 -35.22
CA LEU A 25 7.95 -5.49 -34.60
C LEU A 25 8.65 -6.72 -35.20
N LYS A 26 9.17 -7.62 -34.35
CA LYS A 26 9.68 -8.93 -34.78
C LYS A 26 8.58 -10.00 -34.68
N PRO A 27 8.48 -10.94 -35.66
CA PRO A 27 7.55 -12.05 -35.58
C PRO A 27 7.96 -13.04 -34.48
N SER A 28 6.98 -13.63 -33.80
CA SER A 28 7.17 -14.74 -32.86
C SER A 28 6.71 -16.04 -33.52
N ASP A 29 7.64 -16.96 -33.79
CA ASP A 29 7.32 -18.33 -34.19
C ASP A 29 7.02 -19.19 -32.95
N GLY A 30 5.81 -19.73 -32.86
CA GLY A 30 5.39 -20.72 -31.87
C GLY A 30 4.31 -21.63 -32.48
N PRO A 31 4.35 -22.94 -32.23
CA PRO A 31 3.54 -23.90 -32.97
C PRO A 31 2.05 -23.83 -32.59
N VAL A 32 1.22 -23.89 -33.63
CA VAL A 32 -0.25 -23.88 -33.57
C VAL A 32 -0.74 -25.31 -33.32
N LEU A 33 -1.42 -25.55 -32.21
CA LEU A 33 -2.22 -26.77 -31.99
C LEU A 33 -3.71 -26.40 -32.02
N ASN A 34 -4.35 -26.81 -33.10
CA ASN A 34 -5.79 -26.76 -33.34
C ASN A 34 -6.43 -28.02 -32.72
N ASN A 35 -7.62 -27.94 -32.13
CA ASN A 35 -8.46 -29.12 -32.00
C ASN A 35 -9.95 -28.76 -32.04
N GLY A 36 -10.57 -29.25 -33.11
CA GLY A 36 -12.01 -29.20 -33.35
C GLY A 36 -12.77 -30.31 -32.63
N LEU A 37 -14.07 -30.09 -32.64
CA LEU A 37 -15.17 -30.86 -32.08
C LEU A 37 -15.31 -32.25 -32.74
N GLY A 38 -15.56 -33.31 -31.95
CA GLY A 38 -15.88 -34.65 -32.45
C GLY A 38 -16.50 -35.54 -31.36
N THR A 39 -17.67 -36.07 -31.67
CA THR A 39 -18.63 -36.83 -30.83
C THR A 39 -18.24 -38.28 -30.55
N GLY A 40 -18.56 -38.81 -29.35
CA GLY A 40 -18.61 -40.26 -29.06
C GLY A 40 -18.56 -40.64 -27.56
N LEU A 41 -19.67 -41.13 -27.01
CA LEU A 41 -19.84 -41.78 -25.69
C LEU A 41 -19.56 -43.32 -25.79
N PRO A 42 -19.68 -44.15 -24.73
CA PRO A 42 -19.32 -44.02 -23.29
C PRO A 42 -18.57 -45.26 -22.73
N VAL A 43 -17.69 -45.17 -21.72
CA VAL A 43 -17.45 -46.29 -20.76
C VAL A 43 -17.11 -45.77 -19.36
N ASN A 44 -17.64 -46.54 -18.41
CA ASN A 44 -17.84 -46.36 -16.99
C ASN A 44 -16.56 -46.43 -16.12
N SER A 45 -16.62 -45.74 -14.98
CA SER A 45 -16.03 -46.02 -13.65
C SER A 45 -14.63 -46.64 -13.54
N ASP A 46 -13.72 -45.97 -12.80
CA ASP A 46 -13.13 -46.57 -11.58
C ASP A 46 -12.40 -45.53 -10.69
N VAL A 47 -12.67 -45.64 -9.40
CA VAL A 47 -12.00 -45.00 -8.27
C VAL A 47 -10.74 -45.80 -7.94
N ALA A 48 -9.56 -45.19 -7.92
CA ALA A 48 -8.39 -45.65 -7.15
C ALA A 48 -7.27 -44.57 -7.19
N THR A 49 -6.92 -43.94 -6.06
CA THR A 49 -5.85 -44.33 -5.12
C THR A 49 -4.52 -43.63 -5.44
N LEU A 50 -4.06 -42.83 -4.47
CA LEU A 50 -2.71 -42.26 -4.38
C LEU A 50 -1.62 -43.30 -4.68
N PRO A 51 -0.52 -42.92 -5.36
CA PRO A 51 0.77 -43.51 -5.13
C PRO A 51 1.66 -42.54 -4.35
N SER A 52 1.96 -42.91 -3.11
CA SER A 52 3.12 -42.42 -2.37
C SER A 52 4.40 -42.88 -3.05
N GLY A 53 5.37 -41.97 -3.20
CA GLY A 53 6.79 -42.31 -3.32
C GLY A 53 7.50 -41.78 -4.56
N GLY A 54 8.12 -40.61 -4.42
CA GLY A 54 9.10 -40.10 -5.39
C GLY A 54 9.80 -38.85 -4.88
N ARG A 55 10.89 -39.02 -4.12
CA ARG A 55 11.80 -37.93 -3.75
C ARG A 55 12.59 -37.49 -4.98
N GLY A 56 12.41 -36.23 -5.39
CA GLY A 56 13.26 -35.49 -6.32
C GLY A 56 13.11 -33.98 -6.04
N PRO A 57 14.19 -33.21 -5.86
CA PRO A 57 14.13 -31.88 -5.24
C PRO A 57 13.93 -30.76 -6.26
N TRP A 58 12.77 -30.71 -6.94
CA TRP A 58 12.40 -29.58 -7.79
C TRP A 58 10.89 -29.34 -7.73
N ALA A 59 10.38 -29.00 -6.55
CA ALA A 59 9.05 -28.41 -6.43
C ALA A 59 9.20 -26.89 -6.52
N GLY A 60 8.75 -26.30 -7.62
CA GLY A 60 8.55 -24.86 -7.71
C GLY A 60 7.73 -24.40 -6.50
N ARG A 61 8.32 -23.58 -5.64
CA ARG A 61 7.62 -22.95 -4.52
C ARG A 61 6.60 -22.00 -5.11
N ASN A 62 5.38 -22.46 -5.32
CA ASN A 62 4.24 -21.59 -5.56
C ASN A 62 4.04 -20.77 -4.28
N SER A 63 4.58 -19.56 -4.26
CA SER A 63 4.52 -18.62 -3.13
C SER A 63 3.15 -17.95 -2.98
N SER A 64 2.22 -18.24 -3.88
CA SER A 64 0.82 -17.81 -3.81
C SER A 64 -0.17 -18.89 -4.23
N ILE A 65 -1.38 -18.76 -3.72
CA ILE A 65 -2.60 -19.45 -4.12
C ILE A 65 -3.50 -18.40 -4.76
N ASP A 66 -3.89 -18.58 -6.02
CA ASP A 66 -4.70 -17.60 -6.76
C ASP A 66 -6.08 -18.17 -7.06
N THR A 67 -7.12 -17.58 -6.45
CA THR A 67 -8.53 -17.99 -6.66
C THR A 67 -9.15 -17.34 -7.89
N GLY A 68 -8.47 -16.33 -8.46
CA GLY A 68 -8.96 -15.61 -9.64
C GLY A 68 -10.07 -14.61 -9.28
N ASN A 69 -11.03 -14.47 -10.18
CA ASN A 69 -12.10 -13.47 -10.04
C ASN A 69 -13.10 -13.87 -8.95
N ILE A 70 -13.44 -12.92 -8.09
CA ILE A 70 -14.49 -13.05 -7.08
C ILE A 70 -15.58 -12.00 -7.29
N GLU A 71 -16.78 -12.31 -6.81
CA GLU A 71 -17.94 -11.41 -6.86
C GLU A 71 -18.24 -10.86 -5.48
N VAL A 72 -18.76 -9.64 -5.43
CA VAL A 72 -19.27 -9.05 -4.18
C VAL A 72 -20.44 -9.89 -3.67
N GLY A 73 -20.48 -10.12 -2.36
CA GLY A 73 -21.47 -10.90 -1.62
C GLY A 73 -21.12 -12.38 -1.51
N ARG A 74 -20.25 -12.89 -2.40
CA ARG A 74 -19.87 -14.31 -2.40
C ARG A 74 -18.85 -14.59 -1.30
N ARG A 75 -19.13 -15.60 -0.47
CA ARG A 75 -18.17 -16.14 0.49
C ARG A 75 -17.22 -17.11 -0.21
N VAL A 76 -15.93 -16.92 0.03
CA VAL A 76 -14.86 -17.82 -0.44
C VAL A 76 -14.05 -18.30 0.75
N THR A 77 -13.57 -19.54 0.68
CA THR A 77 -12.83 -20.21 1.76
C THR A 77 -11.58 -20.86 1.20
N GLN A 78 -10.47 -20.73 1.89
CA GLN A 78 -9.20 -21.32 1.52
C GLN A 78 -8.40 -21.71 2.76
N GLU A 79 -7.75 -22.87 2.70
CA GLU A 79 -6.68 -23.22 3.63
C GLU A 79 -5.36 -22.59 3.15
N VAL A 80 -4.79 -21.70 3.95
CA VAL A 80 -3.60 -20.92 3.58
C VAL A 80 -2.40 -21.39 4.40
N PRO A 81 -1.33 -21.93 3.78
CA PRO A 81 -0.12 -22.31 4.49
C PRO A 81 0.67 -21.09 5.01
N PRO A 82 1.51 -21.27 6.05
CA PRO A 82 2.42 -20.24 6.54
C PRO A 82 3.29 -19.63 5.44
N GLY A 83 3.42 -18.31 5.40
CA GLY A 83 4.27 -17.59 4.46
C GLY A 83 3.76 -17.57 3.02
N VAL A 84 2.49 -17.89 2.79
CA VAL A 84 1.85 -17.93 1.46
C VAL A 84 0.81 -16.83 1.32
N PHE A 85 0.78 -16.20 0.14
CA PHE A 85 -0.30 -15.29 -0.23
C PHE A 85 -1.48 -16.05 -0.84
N TRP A 86 -2.68 -15.87 -0.31
CA TRP A 86 -3.92 -16.23 -0.98
C TRP A 86 -4.53 -15.01 -1.65
N ARG A 87 -4.65 -15.03 -2.98
CA ARG A 87 -4.98 -13.89 -3.82
C ARG A 87 -6.33 -14.06 -4.52
N SER A 88 -7.04 -12.95 -4.64
CA SER A 88 -8.30 -12.84 -5.38
C SER A 88 -8.36 -11.51 -6.13
N LEU A 89 -9.10 -11.48 -7.23
CA LEU A 89 -9.31 -10.30 -8.05
C LEU A 89 -10.79 -9.88 -7.99
N LEU A 90 -11.04 -8.66 -7.54
CA LEU A 90 -12.36 -8.07 -7.44
C LEU A 90 -12.50 -6.94 -8.46
N HIS A 91 -13.60 -6.91 -9.21
CA HIS A 91 -13.91 -5.82 -10.13
C HIS A 91 -15.09 -5.01 -9.62
N LEU A 92 -14.89 -3.69 -9.47
CA LEU A 92 -15.94 -2.75 -9.09
C LEU A 92 -16.29 -1.86 -10.29
N SER A 93 -17.57 -1.83 -10.65
CA SER A 93 -18.09 -0.98 -11.72
C SER A 93 -18.20 0.49 -11.30
N GLN A 94 -18.42 0.72 -10.01
CA GLN A 94 -18.62 2.05 -9.42
C GLN A 94 -17.90 2.14 -8.05
N PRO A 95 -17.50 3.34 -7.62
CA PRO A 95 -16.89 3.53 -6.31
C PRO A 95 -17.90 3.25 -5.19
N GLN A 96 -17.48 2.51 -4.16
CA GLN A 96 -18.38 2.10 -3.09
C GLN A 96 -17.61 1.64 -1.85
N PHE A 97 -18.30 1.67 -0.70
CA PHE A 97 -17.81 1.03 0.52
C PHE A 97 -18.06 -0.47 0.47
N LEU A 98 -17.02 -1.25 0.76
CA LEU A 98 -17.12 -2.69 0.96
C LEU A 98 -16.86 -3.04 2.42
N LYS A 99 -17.80 -3.75 3.02
CA LYS A 99 -17.66 -4.45 4.28
C LYS A 99 -17.04 -5.81 4.04
N PHE A 100 -15.84 -6.01 4.54
CA PHE A 100 -15.17 -7.30 4.56
C PHE A 100 -15.59 -8.04 5.82
N ASN A 101 -16.26 -9.18 5.66
CA ASN A 101 -16.56 -10.09 6.77
C ASN A 101 -15.62 -11.29 6.61
N ILE A 102 -14.68 -11.45 7.54
CA ILE A 102 -13.58 -12.40 7.45
C ILE A 102 -13.64 -13.31 8.66
N SER A 103 -13.71 -14.62 8.45
CA SER A 103 -13.60 -15.60 9.54
C SER A 103 -12.21 -16.24 9.54
N LEU A 104 -11.57 -16.23 10.71
CA LEU A 104 -10.23 -16.78 10.96
C LEU A 104 -10.20 -17.57 12.28
N GLY A 105 -9.20 -18.44 12.43
CA GLY A 105 -8.92 -19.18 13.66
C GLY A 105 -8.49 -18.26 14.82
N LYS A 106 -8.69 -18.72 16.06
CA LYS A 106 -8.38 -17.96 17.29
C LYS A 106 -6.91 -17.58 17.41
N ASP A 107 -6.00 -18.42 16.94
CA ASP A 107 -4.55 -18.19 17.00
C ASP A 107 -3.98 -17.75 15.64
N ALA A 108 -4.84 -17.43 14.67
CA ALA A 108 -4.43 -17.03 13.34
C ALA A 108 -3.85 -15.61 13.33
N LEU A 109 -2.76 -15.44 12.58
CA LEU A 109 -2.10 -14.16 12.35
C LEU A 109 -2.06 -13.91 10.84
N PHE A 110 -2.80 -12.90 10.38
CA PHE A 110 -2.92 -12.60 8.96
C PHE A 110 -2.69 -11.11 8.65
N GLY A 111 -2.08 -10.86 7.50
CA GLY A 111 -2.14 -9.56 6.84
C GLY A 111 -3.12 -9.60 5.68
N VAL A 112 -4.09 -8.68 5.65
CA VAL A 112 -4.97 -8.47 4.50
C VAL A 112 -4.46 -7.26 3.73
N TYR A 113 -4.12 -7.47 2.46
CA TYR A 113 -3.58 -6.45 1.57
C TYR A 113 -4.54 -6.17 0.43
N ILE A 114 -4.71 -4.89 0.11
CA ILE A 114 -5.56 -4.43 -0.98
C ILE A 114 -4.74 -3.49 -1.86
N ARG A 115 -4.80 -3.71 -3.18
CA ARG A 115 -4.11 -2.84 -4.16
C ARG A 115 -4.87 -2.75 -5.47
N LYS A 116 -4.96 -1.54 -6.03
CA LYS A 116 -5.58 -1.29 -7.32
C LYS A 116 -4.65 -1.67 -8.47
N GLY A 117 -5.19 -2.38 -9.46
CA GLY A 117 -4.55 -2.68 -10.75
C GLY A 117 -3.46 -3.76 -10.74
N LEU A 118 -2.66 -3.89 -9.69
CA LEU A 118 -1.60 -4.90 -9.56
C LEU A 118 -1.73 -5.72 -8.28
N PRO A 119 -1.28 -6.98 -8.26
CA PRO A 119 -1.21 -7.77 -7.03
C PRO A 119 -0.39 -7.08 -5.93
N PRO A 120 -0.84 -7.11 -4.66
CA PRO A 120 -0.09 -6.53 -3.56
C PRO A 120 1.14 -7.38 -3.17
N SER A 121 2.06 -6.73 -2.46
CA SER A 121 3.18 -7.35 -1.74
C SER A 121 3.31 -6.76 -0.34
N HIS A 122 4.18 -7.31 0.50
CA HIS A 122 4.46 -6.77 1.84
C HIS A 122 4.87 -5.30 1.87
N ALA A 123 5.42 -4.77 0.76
CA ALA A 123 5.90 -3.39 0.67
C ALA A 123 5.11 -2.53 -0.34
N GLN A 124 4.16 -3.12 -1.08
CA GLN A 124 3.38 -2.42 -2.09
C GLN A 124 1.91 -2.78 -1.96
N TYR A 125 1.14 -1.90 -1.35
CA TYR A 125 -0.29 -2.00 -1.12
C TYR A 125 -0.88 -0.60 -0.98
N ASP A 126 -2.18 -0.46 -1.22
CA ASP A 126 -2.90 0.79 -0.98
C ASP A 126 -3.51 0.79 0.44
N TYR A 127 -3.86 -0.40 0.93
CA TYR A 127 -4.36 -0.59 2.29
C TYR A 127 -3.89 -1.94 2.84
N MET A 128 -3.57 -1.97 4.14
CA MET A 128 -3.38 -3.21 4.88
C MET A 128 -4.18 -3.20 6.18
N GLU A 129 -4.72 -4.35 6.54
CA GLU A 129 -5.27 -4.60 7.88
C GLU A 129 -4.60 -5.84 8.45
N ARG A 130 -4.06 -5.70 9.67
CA ARG A 130 -3.54 -6.83 10.43
C ARG A 130 -4.68 -7.47 11.19
N LEU A 131 -4.81 -8.79 11.06
CA LEU A 131 -5.79 -9.60 11.77
C LEU A 131 -5.06 -10.51 12.75
N ASP A 132 -5.31 -10.28 14.04
CA ASP A 132 -4.90 -11.17 15.13
C ASP A 132 -6.14 -11.83 15.72
N GLY A 133 -6.24 -13.15 15.57
CA GLY A 133 -7.38 -13.92 16.07
C GLY A 133 -7.60 -13.75 17.57
N LYS A 134 -6.55 -13.49 18.34
CA LYS A 134 -6.63 -13.33 19.80
C LYS A 134 -7.30 -12.01 20.19
N GLU A 135 -6.96 -10.93 19.49
CA GLU A 135 -7.55 -9.60 19.71
C GLU A 135 -9.01 -9.55 19.29
N LYS A 136 -9.39 -10.30 18.24
CA LYS A 136 -10.79 -10.34 17.77
C LYS A 136 -11.68 -11.26 18.62
N TRP A 137 -11.10 -12.13 19.45
CA TRP A 137 -11.81 -13.02 20.38
C TRP A 137 -12.05 -12.43 21.78
N SER A 138 -11.46 -11.26 22.10
CA SER A 138 -11.66 -10.62 23.39
C SER A 138 -12.96 -9.81 23.43
N VAL A 139 -14.03 -10.52 23.80
CA VAL A 139 -15.30 -10.13 24.42
C VAL A 139 -15.46 -8.64 24.76
N VAL A 140 -16.49 -7.99 24.18
CA VAL A 140 -17.15 -6.82 24.79
C VAL A 140 -18.01 -7.35 25.94
N GLU A 141 -17.55 -7.21 27.18
CA GLU A 141 -18.40 -7.49 28.35
C GLU A 141 -19.47 -6.39 28.46
N SER A 142 -20.73 -6.78 28.32
CA SER A 142 -21.86 -5.89 28.62
C SER A 142 -21.97 -5.71 30.15
N PRO A 143 -22.02 -4.46 30.67
CA PRO A 143 -22.25 -4.24 32.08
C PRO A 143 -23.73 -4.49 32.39
N ARG A 144 -23.99 -5.65 33.04
CA ARG A 144 -25.10 -5.95 33.96
C ARG A 144 -26.54 -5.87 33.40
N GLU A 145 -27.13 -7.07 33.29
CA GLU A 145 -28.30 -7.57 34.05
C GLU A 145 -29.31 -8.39 33.22
N ARG A 146 -29.35 -9.69 33.55
CA ARG A 146 -30.56 -10.53 33.65
C ARG A 146 -31.42 -10.74 32.40
N ARG A 147 -30.98 -11.66 31.53
CA ARG A 147 -31.70 -12.85 31.02
C ARG A 147 -30.92 -13.44 29.84
N SER A 148 -31.01 -14.77 29.68
CA SER A 148 -30.26 -15.59 28.73
C SER A 148 -30.14 -14.95 27.34
N ILE A 149 -28.94 -14.51 26.98
CA ILE A 149 -28.60 -14.10 25.61
C ILE A 149 -27.31 -14.84 25.28
N GLN A 150 -27.36 -15.67 24.24
CA GLN A 150 -26.18 -16.29 23.63
C GLN A 150 -25.14 -15.20 23.40
N THR A 151 -23.99 -15.30 24.04
CA THR A 151 -22.79 -14.58 23.64
C THR A 151 -22.49 -15.01 22.21
N VAL A 152 -22.88 -14.19 21.23
CA VAL A 152 -22.47 -14.37 19.85
C VAL A 152 -20.98 -14.08 19.82
N VAL A 153 -20.18 -15.12 19.93
CA VAL A 153 -18.75 -15.08 19.62
C VAL A 153 -18.69 -14.73 18.14
N LEU A 154 -18.41 -13.46 17.81
CA LEU A 154 -18.24 -13.07 16.42
C LEU A 154 -16.86 -13.58 16.00
N ASN A 155 -16.83 -14.80 15.44
CA ASN A 155 -15.64 -15.39 14.80
C ASN A 155 -15.24 -14.64 13.52
N GLU A 156 -15.68 -13.38 13.37
CA GLU A 156 -15.59 -12.60 12.15
C GLU A 156 -14.85 -11.29 12.44
N ALA A 157 -13.64 -11.14 11.90
CA ALA A 157 -13.03 -9.84 11.74
C ALA A 157 -13.83 -9.07 10.68
N VAL A 158 -14.27 -7.88 11.05
CA VAL A 158 -15.02 -7.00 10.16
C VAL A 158 -14.27 -5.69 10.02
N PHE A 159 -14.04 -5.28 8.78
CA PHE A 159 -13.60 -3.92 8.46
C PHE A 159 -14.33 -3.42 7.22
N VAL A 160 -14.34 -2.10 7.04
CA VAL A 160 -14.98 -1.44 5.91
C VAL A 160 -13.93 -0.61 5.20
N GLN A 161 -13.87 -0.73 3.88
CA GLN A 161 -12.94 0.04 3.06
C GLN A 161 -13.66 0.66 1.88
N TYR A 162 -13.41 1.95 1.63
CA TYR A 162 -13.82 2.61 0.40
C TYR A 162 -12.88 2.21 -0.73
N LEU A 163 -13.46 1.77 -1.85
CA LEU A 163 -12.71 1.39 -3.05
C LEU A 163 -13.32 2.09 -4.26
N ASP A 164 -12.47 2.74 -5.05
CA ASP A 164 -12.86 3.31 -6.34
C ASP A 164 -13.32 2.24 -7.34
N ALA A 165 -14.00 2.67 -8.41
CA ALA A 165 -14.20 1.81 -9.58
C ALA A 165 -12.85 1.31 -10.14
N GLY A 166 -12.83 0.03 -10.55
CA GLY A 166 -11.67 -0.61 -11.17
C GLY A 166 -11.41 -2.04 -10.68
N ALA A 167 -10.26 -2.55 -11.09
CA ALA A 167 -9.77 -3.87 -10.71
C ALA A 167 -8.92 -3.78 -9.42
N TRP A 168 -9.31 -4.53 -8.40
CA TRP A 168 -8.69 -4.57 -7.08
C TRP A 168 -8.17 -5.97 -6.78
N HIS A 169 -6.89 -6.06 -6.49
CA HIS A 169 -6.28 -7.29 -6.00
C HIS A 169 -6.34 -7.32 -4.48
N LEU A 170 -6.95 -8.40 -3.96
CA LEU A 170 -7.03 -8.71 -2.54
C LEU A 170 -6.07 -9.85 -2.24
N ALA A 171 -5.32 -9.76 -1.16
CA ALA A 171 -4.45 -10.85 -0.74
C ALA A 171 -4.43 -11.04 0.78
N PHE A 172 -4.60 -12.28 1.20
CA PHE A 172 -4.43 -12.73 2.58
C PHE A 172 -3.05 -13.37 2.70
N TYR A 173 -2.21 -12.88 3.59
CA TYR A 173 -0.92 -13.48 3.90
C TYR A 173 -0.96 -14.12 5.28
N ASN A 174 -0.66 -15.41 5.34
CA ASN A 174 -0.56 -16.11 6.62
C ASN A 174 0.82 -15.85 7.24
N ASP A 175 0.85 -14.99 8.26
CA ASP A 175 2.05 -14.66 9.06
C ASP A 175 2.18 -15.57 10.30
N GLY A 176 1.24 -16.49 10.47
CA GLY A 176 1.26 -17.52 11.50
C GLY A 176 2.24 -18.65 11.20
N ARG A 177 2.28 -19.63 12.11
CA ARG A 177 3.14 -20.82 12.01
C ARG A 177 2.42 -22.05 11.49
N GLU A 178 1.08 -22.03 11.52
CA GLU A 178 0.22 -23.15 11.17
C GLU A 178 -0.60 -22.86 9.91
N ARG A 179 -1.12 -23.92 9.29
CA ARG A 179 -2.10 -23.79 8.20
C ARG A 179 -3.41 -23.31 8.79
N GLU A 180 -4.01 -22.31 8.16
CA GLU A 180 -5.22 -21.67 8.69
C GLU A 180 -6.31 -21.68 7.63
N MET A 181 -7.51 -22.10 8.03
CA MET A 181 -8.69 -22.05 7.19
C MET A 181 -9.33 -20.67 7.32
N VAL A 182 -9.24 -19.86 6.27
CA VAL A 182 -9.78 -18.50 6.24
C VAL A 182 -10.93 -18.45 5.27
N SER A 183 -12.01 -17.76 5.65
CA SER A 183 -13.08 -17.40 4.72
C SER A 183 -13.35 -15.91 4.75
N PHE A 184 -13.72 -15.35 3.60
CA PHE A 184 -14.18 -13.96 3.56
C PHE A 184 -15.30 -13.76 2.57
N SER A 185 -16.07 -12.69 2.81
CA SER A 185 -17.07 -12.15 1.89
C SER A 185 -17.00 -10.64 1.92
N THR A 186 -17.27 -9.99 0.79
CA THR A 186 -17.38 -8.54 0.69
C THR A 186 -18.83 -8.16 0.52
N ASN A 187 -19.38 -7.25 1.31
CA ASN A 187 -20.74 -6.77 1.13
C ASN A 187 -20.70 -5.28 0.81
N ILE A 188 -21.55 -4.83 -0.09
CA ILE A 188 -21.73 -3.39 -0.33
C ILE A 188 -22.35 -2.79 0.93
N MET A 189 -21.77 -1.69 1.40
CA MET A 189 -22.43 -0.83 2.37
C MET A 189 -22.92 0.41 1.63
N ASP A 190 -24.24 0.63 1.66
CA ASP A 190 -24.82 1.90 1.26
C ASP A 190 -24.29 2.98 2.21
N SER A 191 -23.88 4.11 1.63
CA SER A 191 -23.17 5.23 2.26
C SER A 191 -23.45 5.36 3.75
N VAL A 192 -22.40 5.33 4.58
CA VAL A 192 -22.52 5.63 6.00
C VAL A 192 -22.98 7.10 6.09
N GLN A 193 -24.26 7.37 6.32
CA GLN A 193 -24.79 8.73 6.16
C GLN A 193 -24.18 9.72 7.18
N GLU A 194 -23.58 9.18 8.24
CA GLU A 194 -22.75 9.89 9.23
C GLU A 194 -21.36 9.27 9.30
N CYS A 195 -20.32 10.11 9.39
CA CYS A 195 -18.98 9.56 9.52
C CYS A 195 -18.78 8.83 10.84
N PRO A 196 -18.08 7.68 10.81
CA PRO A 196 -17.82 6.90 12.02
C PRO A 196 -17.12 7.77 13.04
N ARG A 197 -17.74 7.90 14.22
CA ARG A 197 -17.25 8.71 15.36
C ARG A 197 -16.84 10.14 14.96
N ASN A 198 -17.52 10.71 13.97
CA ASN A 198 -17.23 12.04 13.40
C ASN A 198 -15.74 12.26 13.10
N CYS A 199 -15.10 11.23 12.53
CA CYS A 199 -13.67 11.25 12.19
C CYS A 199 -12.73 11.55 13.37
N HIS A 200 -13.18 11.32 14.62
CA HIS A 200 -12.46 11.69 15.84
C HIS A 200 -12.05 13.17 15.90
N GLY A 201 -12.61 14.03 15.08
CA GLY A 201 -12.13 15.41 14.88
C GLY A 201 -10.78 15.52 14.16
N ASN A 202 -10.21 14.40 13.68
CA ASN A 202 -8.92 14.32 13.00
C ASN A 202 -9.06 14.19 11.48
N GLY A 203 -10.19 14.61 10.91
CA GLY A 203 -10.42 14.57 9.48
C GLY A 203 -11.72 15.23 9.07
N GLU A 204 -11.90 15.38 7.76
CA GLU A 204 -13.11 15.91 7.16
C GLU A 204 -14.07 14.77 6.81
N CYS A 205 -15.34 14.94 7.18
CA CYS A 205 -16.39 13.98 6.84
C CYS A 205 -17.00 14.32 5.48
N ASN A 206 -16.79 13.47 4.47
CA ASN A 206 -17.43 13.58 3.16
C ASN A 206 -18.25 12.32 2.87
N SER A 207 -19.58 12.44 2.90
CA SER A 207 -20.51 11.36 2.56
C SER A 207 -20.24 10.03 3.29
N GLY A 208 -19.90 10.11 4.58
CA GLY A 208 -19.59 8.94 5.41
C GLY A 208 -18.13 8.49 5.41
N VAL A 209 -17.29 9.13 4.60
CA VAL A 209 -15.86 8.88 4.54
C VAL A 209 -15.15 9.91 5.40
N CYS A 210 -14.25 9.44 6.27
CA CYS A 210 -13.30 10.32 6.92
C CYS A 210 -12.06 10.52 6.05
N HIS A 211 -11.84 11.75 5.60
CA HIS A 211 -10.59 12.20 5.00
C HIS A 211 -9.67 12.68 6.12
N CYS A 212 -8.82 11.79 6.60
CA CYS A 212 -7.95 12.09 7.73
C CYS A 212 -6.93 13.19 7.42
N PHE A 213 -6.75 14.08 8.39
CA PHE A 213 -5.66 15.04 8.36
C PHE A 213 -4.30 14.31 8.42
N PRO A 214 -3.21 14.94 7.92
CA PRO A 214 -1.87 14.37 8.02
C PRO A 214 -1.53 13.92 9.44
N GLY A 215 -0.95 12.72 9.58
CA GLY A 215 -0.64 12.14 10.88
C GLY A 215 -1.76 11.28 11.49
N PHE A 216 -2.90 11.12 10.80
CA PHE A 216 -3.98 10.25 11.23
C PHE A 216 -4.41 9.31 10.11
N HIS A 217 -4.87 8.11 10.47
CA HIS A 217 -5.37 7.13 9.52
C HIS A 217 -6.45 6.23 10.15
N GLY A 218 -6.98 5.31 9.33
CA GLY A 218 -8.10 4.45 9.72
C GLY A 218 -9.45 5.05 9.35
N MET A 219 -10.52 4.26 9.50
CA MET A 219 -11.85 4.61 8.99
C MET A 219 -12.48 5.85 9.64
N ASP A 220 -12.04 6.19 10.85
CA ASP A 220 -12.52 7.31 11.65
C ASP A 220 -11.39 8.20 12.16
N CYS A 221 -10.20 8.10 11.56
CA CYS A 221 -9.01 8.89 11.93
C CYS A 221 -8.60 8.80 13.41
N SER A 222 -8.97 7.69 14.08
CA SER A 222 -8.62 7.44 15.48
C SER A 222 -7.18 6.94 15.65
N LYS A 223 -6.57 6.37 14.60
CA LYS A 223 -5.21 5.85 14.65
C LYS A 223 -4.23 6.96 14.27
N ALA A 224 -3.30 7.28 15.17
CA ALA A 224 -2.18 8.14 14.84
C ALA A 224 -1.25 7.40 13.87
N ALA A 225 -1.01 8.00 12.70
CA ALA A 225 0.08 7.56 11.84
C ALA A 225 1.37 7.96 12.54
N CYS A 226 2.21 6.97 12.89
CA CYS A 226 3.54 7.29 13.37
C CYS A 226 4.24 8.16 12.31
N PRO A 227 4.90 9.27 12.70
CA PRO A 227 5.63 10.10 11.75
C PRO A 227 6.58 9.18 10.97
N VAL A 228 6.54 9.30 9.63
CA VAL A 228 7.50 8.59 8.80
C VAL A 228 8.86 9.16 9.16
N LEU A 229 9.67 8.36 9.88
CA LEU A 229 11.00 8.77 10.30
C LEU A 229 11.78 9.24 9.08
N CYS A 230 12.47 10.38 9.20
CA CYS A 230 13.26 10.95 8.10
C CYS A 230 12.43 11.25 6.86
N SER A 231 11.14 11.56 7.04
CA SER A 231 10.17 11.85 5.97
C SER A 231 10.11 10.80 4.85
N GLY A 232 10.54 9.57 5.14
CA GLY A 232 10.66 8.48 4.15
C GLY A 232 11.84 8.62 3.18
N ASN A 233 12.66 9.64 3.36
CA ASN A 233 13.78 10.03 2.51
C ASN A 233 15.13 9.80 3.21
N GLY A 234 15.17 8.98 4.24
CA GLY A 234 16.40 8.68 4.97
C GLY A 234 16.27 7.48 5.87
N GLN A 235 17.40 7.09 6.43
CA GLN A 235 17.51 6.05 7.45
C GLN A 235 17.77 6.69 8.80
N TYR A 236 16.98 6.35 9.81
CA TYR A 236 17.22 6.80 11.17
C TYR A 236 18.39 6.02 11.78
N ASP A 237 19.44 6.71 12.20
CA ASP A 237 20.60 6.14 12.88
C ASP A 237 21.02 7.00 14.09
N LYS A 238 21.13 6.37 15.26
CA LYS A 238 21.64 6.96 16.52
C LYS A 238 21.08 8.34 16.91
N GLY A 239 19.78 8.57 16.72
CA GLY A 239 19.16 9.84 17.12
C GLY A 239 19.06 10.87 16.00
N SER A 240 19.46 10.55 14.77
CA SER A 240 19.46 11.47 13.65
C SER A 240 19.07 10.78 12.33
N CYS A 241 18.63 11.55 11.35
CA CYS A 241 18.33 11.04 10.03
C CYS A 241 19.53 11.11 9.09
N VAL A 242 19.84 9.97 8.47
CA VAL A 242 20.80 9.84 7.39
C VAL A 242 20.05 9.88 6.06
N CYS A 243 20.09 11.01 5.37
CA CYS A 243 19.28 11.22 4.18
C CYS A 243 19.75 10.41 2.97
N TYR A 244 18.79 9.89 2.21
CA TYR A 244 19.00 9.33 0.88
C TYR A 244 19.45 10.42 -0.09
N SER A 245 20.10 9.98 -1.18
CA SER A 245 20.60 10.89 -2.20
C SER A 245 19.50 11.80 -2.75
N GLY A 246 19.77 13.10 -2.78
CA GLY A 246 18.81 14.12 -3.23
C GLY A 246 18.05 14.82 -2.10
N TRP A 247 18.22 14.40 -0.85
CA TRP A 247 17.54 14.98 0.32
C TRP A 247 18.54 15.44 1.38
N LYS A 248 18.14 16.41 2.19
CA LYS A 248 18.88 16.98 3.32
C LYS A 248 17.90 17.57 4.35
N GLY A 249 18.46 18.12 5.42
CA GLY A 249 17.70 18.62 6.56
C GLY A 249 17.65 17.59 7.69
N PRO A 250 17.26 18.01 8.91
CA PRO A 250 17.24 17.13 10.08
C PRO A 250 16.26 15.96 9.93
N GLU A 251 15.22 16.14 9.10
CA GLU A 251 14.20 15.13 8.82
C GLU A 251 14.23 14.65 7.35
N CYS A 252 15.26 15.00 6.57
CA CYS A 252 15.36 14.64 5.14
C CYS A 252 14.15 15.08 4.29
N ASP A 253 13.53 16.18 4.67
CA ASP A 253 12.35 16.78 4.06
C ASP A 253 12.69 17.85 3.01
N VAL A 254 13.95 18.28 2.95
CA VAL A 254 14.41 19.32 2.03
C VAL A 254 15.15 18.70 0.84
N PRO A 255 14.71 18.90 -0.41
CA PRO A 255 15.47 18.51 -1.58
C PRO A 255 16.83 19.21 -1.62
N ILE A 256 17.87 18.55 -2.11
CA ILE A 256 19.22 19.12 -2.15
C ILE A 256 19.29 20.42 -2.96
N THR A 257 18.40 20.59 -3.95
CA THR A 257 18.26 21.76 -4.83
C THR A 257 17.60 22.97 -4.16
N GLN A 258 17.05 22.80 -2.95
CA GLN A 258 16.39 23.88 -2.20
C GLN A 258 17.19 24.22 -0.95
N CYS A 259 17.18 25.48 -0.53
CA CYS A 259 17.82 25.86 0.72
C CYS A 259 16.93 25.46 1.90
N ILE A 260 17.53 25.06 3.01
CA ILE A 260 16.80 24.79 4.26
C ILE A 260 16.06 26.04 4.72
N ASP A 261 16.70 27.21 4.56
CA ASP A 261 16.07 28.52 4.70
C ASP A 261 16.00 29.18 3.31
N PRO A 262 14.80 29.28 2.69
CA PRO A 262 14.63 29.89 1.38
C PRO A 262 15.04 31.38 1.34
N LEU A 263 15.00 32.07 2.48
CA LEU A 263 15.35 33.50 2.59
C LEU A 263 16.78 33.71 3.06
N CYS A 264 17.53 32.64 3.39
CA CYS A 264 18.89 32.72 3.91
C CYS A 264 19.02 33.76 5.03
N SER A 265 18.10 33.69 5.99
CA SER A 265 17.97 34.55 7.17
C SER A 265 17.86 36.05 6.83
N GLY A 266 17.43 36.38 5.61
CA GLY A 266 17.38 37.75 5.09
C GLY A 266 18.75 38.36 4.78
N HIS A 267 19.82 37.56 4.88
CA HIS A 267 21.21 37.98 4.73
C HIS A 267 21.92 37.26 3.57
N GLY A 268 21.16 36.73 2.62
CA GLY A 268 21.71 36.06 1.45
C GLY A 268 20.66 35.77 0.40
N THR A 269 21.06 35.00 -0.61
CA THR A 269 20.16 34.52 -1.66
C THR A 269 20.36 33.02 -1.84
N CYS A 270 19.25 32.28 -1.96
CA CYS A 270 19.32 30.84 -2.22
C CYS A 270 19.63 30.57 -3.70
N THR A 271 20.70 29.82 -3.97
CA THR A 271 21.09 29.40 -5.32
C THR A 271 21.47 27.92 -5.32
N ASP A 272 20.81 27.11 -6.13
CA ASP A 272 21.02 25.65 -6.26
C ASP A 272 21.09 24.92 -4.89
N GLY A 273 20.22 25.33 -3.99
CA GLY A 273 20.07 24.75 -2.66
C GLY A 273 21.10 25.20 -1.63
N ASN A 274 21.96 26.16 -1.96
CA ASN A 274 22.92 26.75 -1.02
C ASN A 274 22.67 28.26 -0.87
N CYS A 275 22.79 28.75 0.35
CA CYS A 275 22.70 30.17 0.63
C CYS A 275 24.02 30.87 0.29
N VAL A 276 23.95 31.85 -0.61
CA VAL A 276 25.03 32.78 -0.91
C VAL A 276 24.86 34.00 -0.02
N CYS A 277 25.75 34.14 0.96
CA CYS A 277 25.63 35.18 1.98
C CYS A 277 26.10 36.55 1.49
N SER A 278 25.39 37.58 1.93
CA SER A 278 25.78 38.98 1.82
C SER A 278 27.02 39.26 2.64
N VAL A 279 27.77 40.30 2.26
CA VAL A 279 29.02 40.69 2.93
C VAL A 279 28.81 40.86 4.44
N GLY A 280 29.65 40.18 5.23
CA GLY A 280 29.59 40.23 6.68
C GLY A 280 28.66 39.19 7.31
N TYR A 281 28.14 38.24 6.53
CA TYR A 281 27.34 37.11 7.02
C TYR A 281 27.89 35.77 6.50
N LYS A 282 27.69 34.71 7.26
CA LYS A 282 28.17 33.35 6.96
C LYS A 282 27.27 32.28 7.57
N GLY A 283 27.63 31.02 7.35
CA GLY A 283 26.86 29.85 7.80
C GLY A 283 25.90 29.35 6.72
N GLN A 284 25.34 28.14 6.93
CA GLN A 284 24.51 27.46 5.93
C GLN A 284 23.22 28.21 5.58
N SER A 285 22.75 29.07 6.48
CA SER A 285 21.58 29.94 6.30
C SER A 285 21.93 31.43 6.35
N CYS A 286 23.21 31.83 6.37
CA CYS A 286 23.64 33.23 6.54
C CYS A 286 23.21 33.90 7.85
N ALA A 287 22.83 33.12 8.86
CA ALA A 287 22.42 33.63 10.17
C ALA A 287 23.58 34.17 11.01
N GLU A 288 24.82 33.77 10.73
CA GLU A 288 25.99 34.17 11.53
C GLU A 288 26.62 35.44 10.99
N GLY A 289 26.81 36.45 11.83
CA GLY A 289 27.56 37.64 11.48
C GLY A 289 29.08 37.41 11.49
N GLU A 290 29.78 37.80 10.44
CA GLU A 290 31.23 37.84 10.39
C GLU A 290 31.75 39.09 11.10
N SER A 291 32.53 38.88 12.15
CA SER A 291 33.19 39.94 12.91
C SER A 291 34.33 40.57 12.07
N ARG A 292 34.25 41.87 11.78
CA ARG A 292 35.34 42.59 11.09
C ARG A 292 36.53 42.73 12.04
N ARG A 293 37.73 42.35 11.60
CA ARG A 293 38.97 42.66 12.32
C ARG A 293 39.66 43.87 11.70
N VAL A 294 39.84 44.93 12.46
CA VAL A 294 40.68 46.09 12.09
C VAL A 294 41.82 46.17 13.11
N ASN A 295 43.08 46.10 12.64
CA ASN A 295 44.27 46.09 13.51
C ASN A 295 44.22 45.06 14.65
N GLY A 296 43.64 43.88 14.41
CA GLY A 296 43.50 42.82 15.42
C GLY A 296 42.30 42.95 16.36
N VAL A 297 41.51 44.02 16.26
CA VAL A 297 40.32 44.25 17.09
C VAL A 297 39.07 43.71 16.38
N VAL A 298 38.34 42.82 17.04
CA VAL A 298 37.04 42.30 16.59
C VAL A 298 35.98 43.38 16.80
N ILE A 299 35.43 43.92 15.71
CA ILE A 299 34.35 44.90 15.73
C ILE A 299 33.01 44.14 15.60
N PRO A 300 32.12 44.20 16.61
CA PRO A 300 30.78 43.64 16.52
C PRO A 300 29.92 44.35 15.47
N GLN A 301 28.93 43.65 14.91
CA GLN A 301 28.06 44.20 13.86
C GLN A 301 27.27 45.43 14.37
N GLY A 302 27.18 46.48 13.54
CA GLY A 302 26.42 47.71 13.82
C GLY A 302 27.26 48.92 14.24
N CYS A 303 28.57 48.75 14.51
CA CYS A 303 29.46 49.86 14.81
C CYS A 303 30.07 50.45 13.51
N VAL A 304 29.91 51.75 13.31
CA VAL A 304 30.66 52.53 12.31
C VAL A 304 31.93 53.05 12.97
N MET A 305 33.08 52.97 12.28
CA MET A 305 34.30 53.64 12.73
C MET A 305 34.00 55.15 12.74
N VAL A 306 34.00 55.76 13.92
CA VAL A 306 33.90 57.22 14.11
C VAL A 306 35.26 57.84 13.86
#